data_AF-A0A928UIR7-F1
#
_entry.id   AF-A0A928UIR7-F1
#
_cell.length_a   1.000
_cell.length_b   1.000
_cell.length_c   1.000
_cell.angle_alpha   90.00
_cell.angle_beta   90.00
_cell.angle_gamma   90.00
#
_symmetry.space_group_name_H-M   'P 1'
#
loop_
_entity.id
_entity.type
_entity.pdbx_description
1 polymer ?
#
loop_
_entity_poly.entity_id
_entity_poly.type
_entity_poly.pdbx_seq_one_letter_code
_entity_poly.pdbx_strand_id
1 'polypeptide(L)'
;MSKGYENFNNSETSFRKSTLIQERIGLVSAHMYKQFLDYQHATMNTTEIFAEMIENLKAIADSMKQSFASRGIATDNSIYVDFDKEKSVVVIHILWHTISLTTRCNYEPQALFREGNAPMFSGRIMAINGNYNELIEGAKTRHEIMERLLDKEVASLFVPADKSQNSIFKIRHLSNREFFLNSTDASREFVLKVLETICGGGVYHEEGSRKSFNI
;
A
#
# COMPACT_ATOMS: atom_id res chain seq x y z
N MET A 1 -3.40 -12.09 -71.84
CA MET A 1 -4.13 -11.30 -70.82
C MET A 1 -4.15 -12.11 -69.53
N SER A 2 -3.92 -11.46 -68.37
CA SER A 2 -4.02 -11.95 -66.97
C SER A 2 -2.72 -11.82 -66.15
N LYS A 3 -2.36 -10.58 -65.79
CA LYS A 3 -1.38 -10.26 -64.73
C LYS A 3 -1.85 -9.04 -63.90
N GLY A 4 -3.14 -8.98 -63.58
CA GLY A 4 -3.76 -7.80 -62.96
C GLY A 4 -4.58 -8.02 -61.69
N TYR A 5 -4.87 -9.27 -61.30
CA TYR A 5 -5.87 -9.54 -60.26
C TYR A 5 -5.32 -9.94 -58.88
N GLU A 6 -4.03 -10.24 -58.74
CA GLU A 6 -3.50 -10.68 -57.42
C GLU A 6 -3.05 -9.53 -56.50
N ASN A 7 -2.81 -8.32 -57.03
CA ASN A 7 -2.33 -7.19 -56.21
C ASN A 7 -3.43 -6.41 -55.50
N PHE A 8 -4.71 -6.58 -55.87
CA PHE A 8 -5.83 -5.90 -55.20
C PHE A 8 -6.30 -6.62 -53.92
N ASN A 9 -6.07 -7.94 -53.80
CA ASN A 9 -6.43 -8.69 -52.59
C ASN A 9 -5.51 -8.37 -51.41
N ASN A 10 -4.22 -8.13 -51.66
CA ASN A 10 -3.26 -7.87 -50.58
C ASN A 10 -3.41 -6.48 -49.95
N SER A 11 -3.77 -5.46 -50.74
CA SER A 11 -4.00 -4.11 -50.24
C SER A 11 -5.24 -4.04 -49.36
N GLU A 12 -6.35 -4.67 -49.74
CA GLU A 12 -7.57 -4.69 -48.93
C GLU A 12 -7.38 -5.46 -47.61
N THR A 13 -6.67 -6.59 -47.64
CA THR A 13 -6.36 -7.38 -46.44
C THR A 13 -5.36 -6.66 -45.52
N SER A 14 -4.37 -5.94 -46.08
CA SER A 14 -3.42 -5.11 -45.34
C SER A 14 -4.09 -3.89 -44.72
N PHE A 15 -4.99 -3.23 -45.46
CA PHE A 15 -5.77 -2.09 -44.96
C PHE A 15 -6.66 -2.52 -43.80
N ARG A 16 -7.38 -3.65 -43.92
CA ARG A 16 -8.18 -4.22 -42.83
C ARG A 16 -7.35 -4.61 -41.61
N LYS A 17 -6.14 -5.19 -41.81
CA LYS A 17 -5.19 -5.46 -40.70
C LYS A 17 -4.75 -4.17 -40.02
N SER A 18 -4.46 -3.12 -40.79
CA SER A 18 -4.10 -1.79 -40.25
C SER A 18 -5.26 -1.16 -39.48
N THR A 19 -6.49 -1.25 -39.97
CA THR A 19 -7.70 -0.77 -39.27
C THR A 19 -7.93 -1.52 -37.96
N LEU A 20 -7.79 -2.85 -37.96
CA LEU A 20 -7.91 -3.66 -36.74
C LEU A 20 -6.81 -3.34 -35.72
N ILE A 21 -5.57 -3.09 -36.17
CA ILE A 21 -4.48 -2.65 -35.30
C ILE A 21 -4.81 -1.28 -34.69
N GLN A 22 -5.29 -0.31 -35.50
CA GLN A 22 -5.69 1.01 -35.01
C GLN A 22 -6.83 0.94 -33.99
N GLU A 23 -7.84 0.11 -34.23
CA GLU A 23 -8.95 -0.11 -33.30
C GLU A 23 -8.44 -0.70 -31.98
N ARG A 24 -7.57 -1.72 -32.03
CA ARG A 24 -6.96 -2.30 -30.82
C ARG A 24 -6.08 -1.32 -30.07
N ILE A 25 -5.30 -0.50 -30.78
CA ILE A 25 -4.51 0.58 -30.15
C ILE A 25 -5.44 1.56 -29.46
N GLY A 26 -6.54 1.97 -30.11
CA GLY A 26 -7.54 2.86 -29.51
C GLY A 26 -8.12 2.31 -28.20
N LEU A 27 -8.48 1.01 -28.18
CA LEU A 27 -8.95 0.34 -26.97
C LEU A 27 -7.88 0.30 -25.87
N VAL A 28 -6.65 -0.10 -26.20
CA VAL A 28 -5.53 -0.15 -25.23
C VAL A 28 -5.25 1.25 -24.67
N SER A 29 -5.20 2.28 -25.52
CA SER A 29 -4.99 3.65 -25.10
C SER A 29 -6.10 4.16 -24.18
N ALA A 30 -7.37 3.84 -24.47
CA ALA A 30 -8.49 4.19 -23.60
C ALA A 30 -8.38 3.51 -22.22
N HIS A 31 -8.00 2.22 -22.19
CA HIS A 31 -7.78 1.50 -20.93
C HIS A 31 -6.61 2.09 -20.13
N MET A 32 -5.46 2.34 -20.76
CA MET A 32 -4.30 2.95 -20.11
C MET A 32 -4.60 4.36 -19.60
N TYR A 33 -5.37 5.15 -20.35
CA TYR A 33 -5.78 6.48 -19.92
C TYR A 33 -6.66 6.42 -18.67
N LYS A 34 -7.63 5.50 -18.63
CA LYS A 34 -8.43 5.28 -17.41
C LYS A 34 -7.55 4.86 -16.22
N GLN A 35 -6.64 3.90 -16.41
CA GLN A 35 -5.72 3.46 -15.35
C GLN A 35 -4.85 4.60 -14.83
N PHE A 36 -4.41 5.50 -15.71
CA PHE A 36 -3.65 6.68 -15.34
C PHE A 36 -4.47 7.64 -14.47
N LEU A 37 -5.72 7.92 -14.86
CA LEU A 37 -6.63 8.77 -14.06
C LEU A 37 -6.91 8.13 -12.69
N ASP A 38 -7.25 6.84 -12.66
CA ASP A 38 -7.50 6.10 -11.43
C ASP A 38 -6.27 6.15 -10.50
N TYR A 39 -5.07 5.98 -11.04
CA TYR A 39 -3.82 6.09 -10.29
C TYR A 39 -3.60 7.50 -9.70
N GLN A 40 -3.84 8.57 -10.47
CA GLN A 40 -3.71 9.94 -9.98
C GLN A 40 -4.67 10.21 -8.81
N HIS A 41 -5.94 9.81 -8.96
CA HIS A 41 -6.95 9.96 -7.92
C HIS A 41 -6.62 9.12 -6.67
N ALA A 42 -6.24 7.86 -6.85
CA ALA A 42 -5.85 6.99 -5.74
C ALA A 42 -4.61 7.53 -5.00
N THR A 43 -3.64 8.10 -5.72
CA THR A 43 -2.44 8.73 -5.13
C THR A 43 -2.82 9.94 -4.28
N MET A 44 -3.72 10.79 -4.77
CA MET A 44 -4.24 11.94 -4.02
C MET A 44 -4.96 11.49 -2.75
N ASN A 45 -5.91 10.57 -2.88
CA ASN A 45 -6.66 10.03 -1.74
C ASN A 45 -5.75 9.35 -0.70
N THR A 46 -4.73 8.62 -1.16
CA THR A 46 -3.74 7.97 -0.28
C THR A 46 -2.94 9.00 0.49
N THR A 47 -2.56 10.10 -0.16
CA THR A 47 -1.80 11.18 0.49
C THR A 47 -2.63 11.89 1.55
N GLU A 48 -3.91 12.14 1.28
CA GLU A 48 -4.86 12.72 2.24
C GLU A 48 -5.02 11.81 3.47
N ILE A 49 -5.35 10.52 3.25
CA ILE A 49 -5.49 9.55 4.33
C ILE A 49 -4.19 9.42 5.13
N PHE A 50 -3.03 9.41 4.47
CA PHE A 50 -1.74 9.32 5.15
C PHE A 50 -1.46 10.55 6.04
N ALA A 51 -1.84 11.75 5.59
CA ALA A 51 -1.74 12.97 6.40
C ALA A 51 -2.62 12.87 7.65
N GLU A 52 -3.86 12.38 7.52
CA GLU A 52 -4.75 12.14 8.67
C GLU A 52 -4.19 11.08 9.63
N MET A 53 -3.56 10.03 9.11
CA MET A 53 -2.91 9.00 9.94
C MET A 53 -1.80 9.58 10.81
N ILE A 54 -1.03 10.54 10.31
CA ILE A 54 0.03 11.20 11.09
C ILE A 54 -0.56 11.96 12.28
N GLU A 55 -1.65 12.71 12.07
CA GLU A 55 -2.33 13.43 13.15
C GLU A 55 -2.97 12.47 14.16
N ASN A 56 -3.58 11.38 13.68
CA ASN A 56 -4.12 10.32 14.54
C ASN A 56 -3.01 9.67 15.39
N LEU A 57 -1.84 9.37 14.80
CA LEU A 57 -0.70 8.80 15.52
C LEU A 57 -0.19 9.72 16.62
N LYS A 58 -0.09 11.04 16.37
CA LYS A 58 0.31 12.02 17.39
C LYS A 58 -0.69 12.06 18.55
N ALA A 59 -1.98 12.13 18.25
CA ALA A 59 -3.04 12.13 19.26
C ALA A 59 -3.05 10.84 20.11
N ILE A 60 -2.80 9.69 19.47
CA ILE A 60 -2.70 8.40 20.16
C ILE A 60 -1.44 8.37 21.03
N ALA A 61 -0.30 8.82 20.53
CA ALA A 61 0.94 8.89 21.31
C ALA A 61 0.77 9.75 22.57
N ASP A 62 0.12 10.92 22.46
CA ASP A 62 -0.16 11.78 23.61
C ASP A 62 -1.11 11.11 24.62
N SER A 63 -2.14 10.42 24.12
CA SER A 63 -3.07 9.65 24.97
C SER A 63 -2.36 8.50 25.70
N MET A 64 -1.44 7.81 25.02
CA MET A 64 -0.63 6.75 25.62
C MET A 64 0.34 7.32 26.65
N LYS A 65 1.00 8.46 26.37
CA LYS A 65 1.85 9.15 27.35
C LYS A 65 1.10 9.43 28.65
N GLN A 66 -0.09 10.03 28.56
CA GLN A 66 -0.92 10.32 29.74
C GLN A 66 -1.29 9.04 30.50
N SER A 67 -1.70 8.00 29.77
CA SER A 67 -2.06 6.70 30.33
C SER A 67 -0.87 6.07 31.10
N PHE A 68 0.32 6.01 30.51
CA PHE A 68 1.50 5.43 31.15
C PHE A 68 2.07 6.30 32.28
N ALA A 69 2.08 7.63 32.12
CA ALA A 69 2.52 8.55 33.15
C ALA A 69 1.65 8.46 34.42
N SER A 70 0.32 8.28 34.27
CA SER A 70 -0.58 8.04 35.42
C SER A 70 -0.25 6.77 36.22
N ARG A 71 0.54 5.86 35.64
CA ARG A 71 1.03 4.61 36.26
C ARG A 71 2.50 4.70 36.69
N GLY A 72 3.10 5.89 36.66
CA GLY A 72 4.48 6.14 37.09
C GLY A 72 5.55 5.68 36.09
N ILE A 73 5.19 5.43 34.84
CA ILE A 73 6.14 5.05 33.78
C ILE A 73 6.62 6.32 33.07
N ALA A 74 7.94 6.45 32.89
CA ALA A 74 8.53 7.56 32.15
C ALA A 74 8.27 7.43 30.63
N THR A 75 7.71 8.47 30.02
CA THR A 75 7.19 8.40 28.64
C THR A 75 7.91 9.29 27.63
N ASP A 76 8.64 10.32 28.09
CA ASP A 76 9.13 11.39 27.21
C ASP A 76 10.10 10.92 26.13
N ASN A 77 10.89 9.88 26.41
CA ASN A 77 11.84 9.28 25.48
C ASN A 77 11.40 7.90 24.97
N SER A 78 10.24 7.39 25.40
CA SER A 78 9.78 6.03 25.09
C SER A 78 8.50 6.00 24.27
N ILE A 79 7.79 7.13 24.15
CA ILE A 79 6.60 7.25 23.32
C ILE A 79 6.71 8.52 22.49
N TYR A 80 6.88 8.41 21.18
CA TYR A 80 6.97 9.57 20.29
C TYR A 80 6.69 9.19 18.83
N VAL A 81 6.45 10.19 18.00
CA VAL A 81 6.16 10.05 16.57
C VAL A 81 7.15 10.91 15.79
N ASP A 82 7.88 10.29 14.88
CA ASP A 82 8.78 10.95 13.94
C ASP A 82 8.18 10.89 12.52
N PHE A 83 8.13 12.02 11.84
CA PHE A 83 7.62 12.10 10.48
C PHE A 83 8.68 12.65 9.53
N ASP A 84 9.06 11.84 8.54
CA ASP A 84 9.91 12.23 7.42
C ASP A 84 9.01 12.59 6.22
N LYS A 85 8.82 13.90 6.03
CA LYS A 85 7.97 14.43 4.95
C LYS A 85 8.53 14.15 3.55
N GLU A 86 9.85 14.11 3.40
CA GLU A 86 10.47 13.88 2.09
C GLU A 86 10.31 12.43 1.65
N LYS A 87 10.35 11.49 2.61
CA LYS A 87 10.19 10.08 2.32
C LYS A 87 8.75 9.59 2.43
N SER A 88 7.79 10.39 2.88
CA SER A 88 6.42 9.94 3.18
C SER A 88 6.42 8.70 4.09
N VAL A 89 7.13 8.84 5.21
CA VAL A 89 7.32 7.81 6.23
C VAL A 89 7.01 8.43 7.58
N VAL A 90 6.19 7.78 8.38
CA VAL A 90 5.97 8.11 9.79
C VAL A 90 6.35 6.91 10.64
N VAL A 91 7.12 7.15 11.69
CA VAL A 91 7.57 6.13 12.65
C VAL A 91 6.98 6.49 14.00
N ILE A 92 6.33 5.53 14.64
CA ILE A 92 5.86 5.66 16.02
C ILE A 92 6.64 4.68 16.90
N HIS A 93 7.15 5.22 18.00
CA HIS A 93 7.79 4.46 19.07
C HIS A 93 6.83 4.39 20.26
N ILE A 94 6.61 3.19 20.77
CA ILE A 94 5.79 2.94 21.98
C ILE A 94 6.52 1.91 22.83
N LEU A 95 7.16 2.36 23.90
CA LEU A 95 8.00 1.54 24.78
C LEU A 95 9.09 0.80 23.98
N TRP A 96 8.99 -0.53 23.87
CA TRP A 96 9.91 -1.38 23.11
C TRP A 96 9.45 -1.66 21.67
N HIS A 97 8.28 -1.16 21.26
CA HIS A 97 7.77 -1.31 19.90
C HIS A 97 8.15 -0.11 19.03
N THR A 98 8.55 -0.40 17.79
CA THR A 98 8.73 0.60 16.74
C THR A 98 7.92 0.17 15.53
N ILE A 99 7.11 1.09 14.99
CA ILE A 99 6.17 0.80 13.90
C ILE A 99 6.31 1.90 12.87
N SER A 100 6.42 1.53 11.59
CA SER A 100 6.48 2.51 10.49
C SER A 100 5.27 2.39 9.59
N LEU A 101 4.69 3.53 9.21
CA LEU A 101 3.73 3.62 8.11
C LEU A 101 4.39 4.31 6.91
N THR A 102 4.17 3.78 5.71
CA THR A 102 4.74 4.36 4.49
C THR A 102 3.84 4.22 3.26
N THR A 103 3.91 5.21 2.38
CA THR A 103 3.34 5.19 1.03
C THR A 103 4.38 4.88 -0.05
N ARG A 104 5.63 4.59 0.33
CA ARG A 104 6.77 4.29 -0.59
C ARG A 104 6.69 2.93 -1.29
N CYS A 105 5.49 2.42 -1.52
CA CYS A 105 5.23 1.27 -2.37
C CYS A 105 4.49 1.65 -3.67
N ASN A 106 4.01 2.89 -3.78
CA ASN A 106 3.19 3.37 -4.91
C ASN A 106 4.05 3.98 -6.04
N TYR A 107 4.81 3.16 -6.76
CA TYR A 107 5.70 3.64 -7.84
C TYR A 107 5.05 3.72 -9.22
N GLU A 108 3.94 3.01 -9.41
CA GLU A 108 3.24 2.84 -10.67
C GLU A 108 1.77 2.48 -10.38
N PRO A 109 0.87 2.54 -11.38
CA PRO A 109 -0.49 2.06 -11.22
C PRO A 109 -0.51 0.59 -10.79
N GLN A 110 -1.00 0.35 -9.58
CA GLN A 110 -1.13 -0.98 -9.00
C GLN A 110 -2.59 -1.27 -8.66
N ALA A 111 -2.96 -2.54 -8.82
CA ALA A 111 -4.29 -3.01 -8.44
C ALA A 111 -4.15 -4.06 -7.35
N LEU A 112 -4.99 -3.95 -6.33
CA LEU A 112 -5.22 -5.02 -5.37
C LEU A 112 -5.92 -6.17 -6.09
N PHE A 113 -5.27 -7.34 -6.16
CA PHE A 113 -5.94 -8.57 -6.54
C PHE A 113 -6.89 -9.01 -5.43
N ARG A 114 -8.09 -9.43 -5.83
CA ARG A 114 -9.17 -9.84 -4.93
C ARG A 114 -9.78 -11.12 -5.46
N GLU A 115 -9.72 -12.18 -4.66
CA GLU A 115 -10.27 -13.48 -5.05
C GLU A 115 -11.78 -13.36 -5.27
N GLY A 116 -12.26 -13.83 -6.42
CA GLY A 116 -13.69 -13.76 -6.79
C GLY A 116 -14.23 -12.35 -7.07
N ASN A 117 -13.40 -11.30 -7.03
CA ASN A 117 -13.83 -9.92 -7.23
C ASN A 117 -12.98 -9.22 -8.30
N ALA A 118 -13.49 -8.11 -8.86
CA ALA A 118 -12.71 -7.29 -9.76
C ALA A 118 -11.48 -6.69 -9.02
N PRO A 119 -10.30 -6.63 -9.68
CA PRO A 119 -9.15 -5.92 -9.13
C PRO A 119 -9.49 -4.45 -8.87
N MET A 120 -8.96 -3.91 -7.79
CA MET A 120 -9.18 -2.52 -7.39
C MET A 120 -7.90 -1.72 -7.61
N PHE A 121 -7.91 -0.75 -8.52
CA PHE A 121 -6.82 0.22 -8.62
C PHE A 121 -6.79 1.07 -7.36
N SER A 122 -5.64 1.11 -6.71
CA SER A 122 -5.52 1.70 -5.39
C SER A 122 -4.10 2.14 -5.09
N GLY A 123 -3.96 3.17 -4.27
CA GLY A 123 -2.72 3.37 -3.54
C GLY A 123 -2.68 2.46 -2.30
N ARG A 124 -1.48 2.26 -1.77
CA ARG A 124 -1.21 1.40 -0.62
C ARG A 124 -0.49 2.19 0.47
N ILE A 125 -1.01 2.10 1.68
CA ILE A 125 -0.32 2.50 2.91
C ILE A 125 0.06 1.23 3.64
N MET A 126 1.35 1.02 3.86
CA MET A 126 1.85 -0.20 4.49
C MET A 126 2.29 0.08 5.91
N ALA A 127 1.83 -0.76 6.84
CA ALA A 127 2.28 -0.79 8.23
C ALA A 127 3.34 -1.87 8.40
N ILE A 128 4.48 -1.48 8.95
CA ILE A 128 5.69 -2.31 9.05
C ILE A 128 6.11 -2.38 10.51
N ASN A 129 6.48 -3.59 10.96
CA ASN A 129 7.10 -3.77 12.26
C ASN A 129 8.59 -3.42 12.19
N GLY A 130 9.00 -2.36 12.89
CA GLY A 130 10.35 -1.80 12.88
C GLY A 130 10.45 -0.40 12.28
N ASN A 131 11.66 0.18 12.33
CA ASN A 131 11.97 1.48 11.74
C ASN A 131 12.22 1.34 10.23
N TYR A 132 11.45 2.06 9.41
CA TYR A 132 11.58 2.02 7.95
C TYR A 132 13.01 2.32 7.50
N ASN A 133 13.65 3.36 8.05
CA ASN A 133 14.97 3.81 7.58
C ASN A 133 16.06 2.76 7.83
N GLU A 134 16.00 2.08 8.97
CA GLU A 134 16.92 0.99 9.32
C GLU A 134 16.69 -0.24 8.43
N LEU A 135 15.42 -0.60 8.20
CA LEU A 135 15.07 -1.77 7.39
C LEU A 135 15.57 -1.67 5.94
N ILE A 136 15.50 -0.47 5.36
CA ILE A 136 15.91 -0.26 3.96
C ILE A 136 17.39 0.10 3.82
N GLU A 137 18.15 0.16 4.90
CA GLU A 137 19.55 0.57 4.87
C GLU A 137 20.38 -0.33 3.94
N GLY A 138 21.13 0.28 3.02
CA GLY A 138 21.95 -0.43 2.04
C GLY A 138 21.18 -1.12 0.90
N ALA A 139 19.84 -1.04 0.86
CA ALA A 139 19.07 -1.47 -0.31
C ALA A 139 19.30 -0.49 -1.48
N LYS A 140 19.63 -1.02 -2.65
CA LYS A 140 20.00 -0.21 -3.83
C LYS A 140 18.89 -0.13 -4.86
N THR A 141 17.99 -1.11 -4.87
CA THR A 141 16.91 -1.20 -5.86
C THR A 141 15.54 -1.12 -5.21
N ARG A 142 14.54 -0.68 -5.98
CA ARG A 142 13.14 -0.67 -5.53
C ARG A 142 12.64 -2.06 -5.16
N HIS A 143 13.12 -3.09 -5.87
CA HIS A 143 12.78 -4.48 -5.61
C HIS A 143 13.30 -4.94 -4.25
N GLU A 144 14.59 -4.74 -3.97
CA GLU A 144 15.18 -5.05 -2.65
C GLU A 144 14.47 -4.33 -1.51
N ILE A 145 14.14 -3.04 -1.70
CA ILE A 145 13.34 -2.28 -0.72
C ILE A 145 12.02 -3.00 -0.47
N MET A 146 11.26 -3.30 -1.52
CA MET A 146 9.96 -3.95 -1.38
C MET A 146 10.05 -5.33 -0.73
N GLU A 147 11.03 -6.16 -1.05
CA GLU A 147 11.22 -7.46 -0.40
C GLU A 147 11.41 -7.32 1.11
N ARG A 148 12.28 -6.38 1.54
CA ARG A 148 12.53 -6.13 2.97
C ARG A 148 11.30 -5.59 3.69
N LEU A 149 10.58 -4.68 3.04
CA LEU A 149 9.36 -4.13 3.63
C LEU A 149 8.25 -5.19 3.73
N LEU A 150 8.11 -6.04 2.72
CA LEU A 150 7.15 -7.14 2.73
C LEU A 150 7.51 -8.17 3.80
N ASP A 151 8.79 -8.46 4.07
CA ASP A 151 9.18 -9.36 5.18
C ASP A 151 8.69 -8.88 6.55
N LYS A 152 8.61 -7.55 6.72
CA LYS A 152 8.22 -6.89 7.97
C LYS A 152 6.79 -6.32 7.96
N GLU A 153 6.04 -6.56 6.90
CA GLU A 153 4.67 -6.08 6.77
C GLU A 153 3.76 -6.71 7.84
N VAL A 154 3.07 -5.86 8.58
CA VAL A 154 2.02 -6.26 9.52
C VAL A 154 0.65 -6.19 8.86
N ALA A 155 0.40 -5.07 8.17
CA ALA A 155 -0.86 -4.83 7.50
C ALA A 155 -0.72 -3.80 6.37
N SER A 156 -1.71 -3.76 5.49
CA SER A 156 -1.82 -2.74 4.44
C SER A 156 -3.22 -2.21 4.30
N LEU A 157 -3.33 -0.90 4.06
CA LEU A 157 -4.55 -0.23 3.63
C LEU A 157 -4.44 0.09 2.14
N PHE A 158 -5.41 -0.38 1.37
CA PHE A 158 -5.57 -0.13 -0.05
C PHE A 158 -6.66 0.92 -0.24
N VAL A 159 -6.27 2.08 -0.76
CA VAL A 159 -7.11 3.27 -0.89
C VAL A 159 -7.56 3.41 -2.36
N PRO A 160 -8.87 3.32 -2.66
CA PRO A 160 -9.39 3.39 -4.02
C PRO A 160 -9.30 4.81 -4.62
N ALA A 161 -9.39 4.87 -5.94
CA ALA A 161 -9.51 6.13 -6.70
C ALA A 161 -10.84 6.86 -6.41
N ASP A 162 -11.92 6.10 -6.27
CA ASP A 162 -13.26 6.59 -5.97
C ASP A 162 -13.52 6.57 -4.47
N LYS A 163 -13.71 7.74 -3.85
CA LYS A 163 -13.95 7.87 -2.40
C LYS A 163 -15.28 7.27 -1.95
N SER A 164 -16.22 7.01 -2.87
CA SER A 164 -17.46 6.30 -2.52
C SER A 164 -17.23 4.79 -2.31
N GLN A 165 -16.11 4.26 -2.81
CA GLN A 165 -15.69 2.89 -2.57
C GLN A 165 -14.95 2.79 -1.24
N ASN A 166 -15.16 1.68 -0.53
CA ASN A 166 -14.46 1.42 0.72
C ASN A 166 -12.97 1.16 0.46
N SER A 167 -12.13 1.73 1.31
CA SER A 167 -10.75 1.28 1.46
C SER A 167 -10.73 -0.16 1.97
N ILE A 168 -9.77 -0.95 1.49
CA ILE A 168 -9.62 -2.34 1.88
C ILE A 168 -8.40 -2.46 2.77
N PHE A 169 -8.60 -2.97 3.98
CA PHE A 169 -7.55 -3.23 4.95
C PHE A 169 -7.28 -4.74 5.01
N LYS A 170 -6.00 -5.13 4.93
CA LYS A 170 -5.54 -6.52 5.06
C LYS A 170 -4.49 -6.65 6.16
N ILE A 171 -4.66 -7.65 7.02
CA ILE A 171 -3.69 -8.00 8.07
C ILE A 171 -2.97 -9.30 7.69
N ARG A 172 -1.64 -9.28 7.65
CA ARG A 172 -0.83 -10.38 7.10
C ARG A 172 -1.00 -11.69 7.86
N HIS A 173 -0.89 -11.68 9.19
CA HIS A 173 -0.97 -12.88 10.03
C HIS A 173 -2.40 -13.36 10.30
N LEU A 174 -3.43 -12.63 9.87
CA LEU A 174 -4.82 -13.08 9.90
C LEU A 174 -5.27 -13.59 8.53
N SER A 175 -4.40 -14.39 7.88
CA SER A 175 -4.65 -14.99 6.56
C SER A 175 -5.08 -13.97 5.49
N ASN A 176 -4.58 -12.73 5.58
CA ASN A 176 -4.93 -11.64 4.67
C ASN A 176 -6.44 -11.31 4.59
N ARG A 177 -7.18 -11.53 5.69
CA ARG A 177 -8.60 -11.17 5.78
C ARG A 177 -8.84 -9.72 5.36
N GLU A 178 -9.82 -9.51 4.48
CA GLU A 178 -10.26 -8.19 4.03
C GLU A 178 -11.23 -7.57 5.04
N PHE A 179 -10.93 -6.33 5.43
CA PHE A 179 -11.83 -5.45 6.15
C PHE A 179 -12.14 -4.25 5.27
N PHE A 180 -13.40 -3.83 5.26
CA PHE A 180 -13.87 -2.72 4.45
C PHE A 180 -14.07 -1.50 5.34
N LEU A 181 -13.36 -0.43 5.03
CA LEU A 181 -13.38 0.82 5.79
C LEU A 181 -13.90 1.93 4.87
N ASN A 182 -14.86 2.71 5.36
CA ASN A 182 -15.28 3.91 4.65
C ASN A 182 -14.11 4.92 4.61
N SER A 183 -14.14 5.87 3.67
CA SER A 183 -13.04 6.82 3.48
C SER A 183 -12.78 7.71 4.70
N THR A 184 -13.83 8.05 5.47
CA THR A 184 -13.74 8.97 6.61
C THR A 184 -13.12 8.35 7.86
N ASP A 185 -13.29 7.04 8.06
CA ASP A 185 -12.79 6.33 9.23
C ASP A 185 -11.51 5.54 8.94
N ALA A 186 -11.17 5.35 7.66
CA ALA A 186 -10.06 4.50 7.23
C ALA A 186 -8.72 4.85 7.89
N SER A 187 -8.41 6.15 8.03
CA SER A 187 -7.16 6.61 8.66
C SER A 187 -7.09 6.18 10.14
N ARG A 188 -8.14 6.45 10.90
CA ARG A 188 -8.23 6.15 12.34
C ARG A 188 -8.29 4.65 12.62
N GLU A 189 -9.21 3.93 11.97
CA GLU A 189 -9.42 2.50 12.20
C GLU A 189 -8.17 1.68 11.84
N PHE A 190 -7.50 2.03 10.74
CA PHE A 190 -6.25 1.36 10.35
C PHE A 190 -5.16 1.54 11.41
N VAL A 191 -4.91 2.78 11.86
CA VAL A 191 -3.88 3.06 12.87
C VAL A 191 -4.18 2.34 14.18
N LEU A 192 -5.41 2.44 14.68
CA LEU A 192 -5.81 1.78 15.92
C LEU A 192 -5.64 0.26 15.81
N LYS A 193 -6.04 -0.35 14.69
CA LYS A 193 -5.94 -1.79 14.54
C LYS A 193 -4.49 -2.27 14.41
N VAL A 194 -3.63 -1.53 13.70
CA VAL A 194 -2.20 -1.81 13.62
C VAL A 194 -1.57 -1.77 15.01
N LEU A 195 -1.87 -0.73 15.81
CA LEU A 195 -1.35 -0.59 17.17
C LEU A 195 -1.88 -1.69 18.10
N GLU A 196 -3.17 -2.02 18.06
CA GLU A 196 -3.75 -3.14 18.80
C GLU A 196 -3.03 -4.45 18.46
N THR A 197 -2.71 -4.65 17.18
CA THR A 197 -2.11 -5.88 16.71
C THR A 197 -0.65 -6.02 17.12
N ILE A 198 0.13 -4.93 17.09
CA ILE A 198 1.55 -4.96 17.42
C ILE A 198 1.77 -4.85 18.94
N CYS A 199 1.05 -3.95 19.61
CA CYS A 199 1.24 -3.66 21.04
C CYS A 199 0.34 -4.52 21.94
N GLY A 200 -0.76 -5.09 21.42
CA GLY A 200 -1.60 -6.02 22.17
C GLY A 200 -0.99 -7.42 22.29
N GLY A 201 -0.05 -7.75 21.40
CA GLY A 201 0.81 -8.92 21.52
C GLY A 201 2.09 -8.60 22.29
N GLY A 202 2.62 -9.56 23.05
CA GLY A 202 3.98 -9.47 23.57
C GLY A 202 5.02 -9.61 22.45
N VAL A 203 6.30 -9.41 22.80
CA VAL A 203 7.42 -9.72 21.89
C VAL A 203 7.81 -11.19 22.11
N TYR A 204 7.77 -11.99 21.06
CA TYR A 204 8.30 -13.36 21.12
C TYR A 204 9.82 -13.32 21.29
N HIS A 205 10.37 -14.24 22.07
CA HIS A 205 11.81 -14.46 22.08
C HIS A 205 12.28 -14.86 20.68
N GLU A 206 13.40 -14.31 20.24
CA GLU A 206 14.03 -14.75 19.01
C GLU A 206 14.56 -16.18 19.21
N GLU A 207 13.85 -17.15 18.64
CA GLU A 207 14.28 -18.54 18.59
C GLU A 207 14.92 -18.84 17.24
N GLY A 208 16.14 -19.38 17.26
CA GLY A 208 16.91 -19.67 16.06
C GLY A 208 16.33 -20.81 15.23
N SER A 209 15.66 -20.50 14.12
CA SER A 209 16.21 -20.67 12.76
C SER A 209 15.15 -20.33 11.71
N ARG A 210 15.53 -19.51 10.72
CA ARG A 210 14.79 -19.40 9.46
C ARG A 210 14.62 -20.79 8.85
N LYS A 211 13.39 -21.32 8.86
CA LYS A 211 12.89 -22.20 7.79
C LYS A 211 11.44 -21.84 7.50
N SER A 212 11.22 -21.51 6.24
CA SER A 212 9.92 -21.51 5.56
C SER A 212 9.01 -22.61 6.09
N PHE A 213 7.86 -22.24 6.65
CA PHE A 213 6.73 -23.16 6.71
C PHE A 213 5.77 -22.77 5.58
N ASN A 214 5.90 -23.49 4.46
CA ASN A 214 4.73 -23.81 3.65
C ASN A 214 3.90 -24.81 4.47
N ILE A 215 2.69 -24.42 4.85
CA ILE A 215 1.56 -25.34 5.02
C ILE A 215 0.39 -24.70 4.28
#